data_AF-A0A3B9KA53-F1
#
_entry.id   AF-A0A3B9KA53-F1
#
_cell.length_a   1.000
_cell.length_b   1.000
_cell.length_c   1.000
_cell.angle_alpha   90.00
_cell.angle_beta   90.00
_cell.angle_gamma   90.00
#
_symmetry.space_group_name_H-M   'P 1'
#
loop_
_entity.id
_entity.type
_entity.pdbx_description
1 polymer ?
#
loop_
_entity_poly.entity_id
_entity_poly.type
_entity_poly.pdbx_seq_one_letter_code
_entity_poly.pdbx_strand_id
1 'polypeptide(L)'
;ALYETDTLTNVNNSFNNLVYQMRKQMIAAGLPDEDYIVRRRGIYIPDRAVPLKVDVQEFRDYMDEGDRAAGDEGRVKAYKAAAEIYTGELLPDMPVTPWIVE
;
A
#
# COMPACT_ATOMS: atom_id res chain seq x y z
N ALA A 1 12.92 3.44 -2.81
CA ALA A 1 12.56 4.03 -4.14
C ALA A 1 12.71 2.97 -5.22
N LEU A 2 11.90 3.01 -6.29
CA LEU A 2 11.94 2.02 -7.39
C LEU A 2 13.26 2.01 -8.17
N TYR A 3 13.98 3.13 -8.16
CA TYR A 3 15.25 3.30 -8.84
C TYR A 3 16.22 4.02 -7.91
N GLU A 4 17.49 3.60 -7.91
CA GLU A 4 18.58 4.40 -7.38
C GLU A 4 18.86 5.55 -8.34
N THR A 5 19.12 6.75 -7.80
CA THR A 5 19.12 8.05 -8.49
C THR A 5 19.94 8.10 -9.78
N ASP A 6 20.92 7.22 -9.95
CA ASP A 6 21.91 7.26 -11.04
C ASP A 6 21.68 6.26 -12.19
N THR A 7 20.59 5.47 -12.18
CA THR A 7 20.53 4.27 -13.04
C THR A 7 19.74 4.38 -14.35
N LEU A 8 18.96 5.46 -14.60
CA LEU A 8 18.08 5.50 -15.79
C LEU A 8 17.95 6.86 -16.46
N THR A 9 18.27 6.90 -17.76
CA THR A 9 18.00 8.03 -18.67
C THR A 9 16.52 8.20 -19.03
N ASN A 10 15.64 7.23 -18.70
CA ASN A 10 14.21 7.31 -19.03
C ASN A 10 13.29 6.62 -18.00
N VAL A 11 13.34 7.11 -16.75
CA VAL A 11 12.52 6.64 -15.61
C VAL A 11 11.01 6.59 -15.94
N ASN A 12 10.50 7.57 -16.69
CA ASN A 12 9.08 7.66 -17.03
C ASN A 12 8.60 6.50 -17.90
N ASN A 13 9.35 6.13 -18.94
CA ASN A 13 8.96 5.03 -19.81
C ASN A 13 9.01 3.69 -19.07
N SER A 14 10.03 3.46 -18.25
CA SER A 14 10.15 2.24 -17.44
C SER A 14 9.00 2.12 -16.42
N PHE A 15 8.65 3.22 -15.75
CA PHE A 15 7.54 3.24 -14.80
C PHE A 15 6.19 2.97 -15.47
N ASN A 16 5.90 3.62 -16.60
CA ASN A 16 4.66 3.40 -17.34
C ASN A 16 4.51 1.95 -17.80
N ASN A 17 5.60 1.33 -18.24
CA ASN A 17 5.61 -0.09 -18.59
C ASN A 17 5.28 -0.97 -17.39
N LEU A 18 5.83 -0.65 -16.20
CA LEU A 18 5.53 -1.38 -14.97
C LEU A 18 4.05 -1.27 -14.58
N VAL A 19 3.49 -0.06 -14.61
CA VAL A 19 2.06 0.18 -14.31
C VAL A 19 1.16 -0.60 -15.29
N TYR A 20 1.53 -0.64 -16.56
CA TYR A 20 0.80 -1.42 -17.56
C TYR A 20 0.83 -2.93 -17.29
N GLN A 21 2.00 -3.49 -16.92
CA GLN A 21 2.09 -4.92 -16.57
C GLN A 21 1.31 -5.24 -15.29
N MET A 22 1.38 -4.36 -14.29
CA MET A 22 0.58 -4.48 -13.07
C MET A 22 -0.92 -4.55 -13.40
N ARG A 23 -1.45 -3.62 -14.21
CA ARG A 23 -2.86 -3.62 -14.62
C ARG A 23 -3.25 -4.94 -15.30
N LYS A 24 -2.41 -5.47 -16.19
CA LYS A 24 -2.66 -6.78 -16.82
C LYS A 24 -2.76 -7.93 -15.82
N GLN A 25 -1.86 -7.96 -14.83
CA GLN A 25 -1.88 -8.99 -13.79
C GLN A 25 -3.13 -8.89 -12.91
N MET A 26 -3.56 -7.67 -12.57
CA MET A 26 -4.78 -7.44 -11.80
C MET A 26 -6.03 -7.92 -12.54
N ILE A 27 -6.15 -7.61 -13.84
CA ILE A 27 -7.26 -8.10 -14.67
C ILE A 27 -7.22 -9.63 -14.78
N ALA A 28 -6.04 -10.22 -14.98
CA ALA A 28 -5.88 -11.68 -15.02
C ALA A 28 -6.27 -12.37 -13.70
N ALA A 29 -6.14 -11.67 -12.57
CA ALA A 29 -6.59 -12.11 -11.25
C ALA A 29 -8.09 -11.88 -10.99
N GLY A 30 -8.83 -11.31 -11.96
CA GLY A 30 -10.28 -11.08 -11.86
C GLY A 30 -10.67 -9.71 -11.30
N LEU A 31 -9.72 -8.79 -11.13
CA LEU A 31 -10.03 -7.40 -10.75
C LEU A 31 -10.53 -6.58 -11.96
N PRO A 32 -11.24 -5.46 -11.73
CA PRO A 32 -11.83 -4.65 -12.81
C PRO A 32 -10.82 -4.16 -13.86
N ASP A 33 -11.27 -3.97 -15.10
CA ASP A 33 -10.46 -3.34 -16.14
C ASP A 33 -10.50 -1.82 -16.04
N GLU A 34 -9.91 -1.30 -14.97
CA GLU A 34 -9.86 0.12 -14.64
C GLU A 34 -8.41 0.60 -14.53
N ASP A 35 -8.21 1.92 -14.54
CA ASP A 35 -6.94 2.50 -14.14
C ASP A 35 -6.79 2.44 -12.61
N TYR A 36 -5.72 1.80 -12.14
CA TYR A 36 -5.43 1.67 -10.70
C TYR A 36 -4.50 2.76 -10.19
N ILE A 37 -3.66 3.32 -11.07
CA ILE A 37 -2.70 4.38 -10.77
C ILE A 37 -2.84 5.45 -11.84
N VAL A 38 -3.11 6.69 -11.44
CA VAL A 38 -3.29 7.82 -12.34
C VAL A 38 -2.26 8.91 -12.08
N ARG A 39 -1.89 9.62 -13.16
CA ARG A 39 -1.06 10.81 -13.07
C ARG A 39 -1.92 12.04 -12.77
N ARG A 40 -1.62 12.74 -11.67
CA ARG A 40 -2.27 14.00 -11.27
C ARG A 40 -1.20 15.01 -10.87
N ARG A 41 -1.18 16.18 -11.50
CA ARG A 41 -0.20 17.26 -11.21
C ARG A 41 1.26 16.78 -11.19
N GLY A 42 1.61 15.86 -12.10
CA GLY A 42 2.97 15.33 -12.22
C GLY A 42 3.33 14.18 -11.28
N ILE A 43 2.49 13.84 -10.29
CA ILE A 43 2.68 12.69 -9.39
C ILE A 43 1.74 11.54 -9.77
N TYR A 44 2.13 10.31 -9.44
CA TYR A 44 1.30 9.12 -9.60
C TYR A 44 0.62 8.80 -8.26
N ILE A 45 -0.68 8.58 -8.30
CA ILE A 45 -1.51 8.29 -7.13
C ILE A 45 -2.46 7.13 -7.43
N PRO A 46 -2.91 6.35 -6.43
CA PRO A 46 -4.00 5.41 -6.62
C PRO A 46 -5.24 6.11 -7.18
N ASP A 47 -5.90 5.48 -8.15
CA ASP A 47 -7.19 5.98 -8.64
C ASP A 47 -8.27 5.71 -7.59
N ARG A 48 -9.15 6.69 -7.36
CA ARG A 48 -10.30 6.54 -6.45
C ARG A 48 -11.42 5.71 -7.07
N ALA A 49 -11.39 5.46 -8.37
CA ALA A 49 -12.33 4.55 -9.03
C ALA A 49 -12.24 3.13 -8.48
N VAL A 50 -11.06 2.71 -8.02
CA VAL A 50 -10.84 1.40 -7.40
C VAL A 50 -10.48 1.59 -5.92
N PRO A 51 -11.35 1.20 -4.98
CA PRO A 51 -11.05 1.30 -3.56
C PRO A 51 -9.78 0.52 -3.20
N LEU A 52 -8.81 1.23 -2.65
CA LEU A 52 -7.58 0.64 -2.15
C LEU A 52 -7.73 0.32 -0.67
N LYS A 53 -7.46 -0.94 -0.32
CA LYS A 53 -7.43 -1.43 1.06
C LYS A 53 -6.03 -1.96 1.35
N VAL A 54 -5.40 -1.47 2.42
CA VAL A 54 -4.04 -1.85 2.82
C VAL A 54 -4.02 -2.19 4.31
N ASP A 55 -3.30 -3.23 4.66
CA ASP A 55 -3.12 -3.75 6.02
C ASP A 55 -2.58 -2.68 6.99
N VAL A 56 -1.60 -1.88 6.56
CA VAL A 56 -1.02 -0.80 7.37
C VAL A 56 -2.07 0.25 7.75
N GLN A 57 -3.02 0.55 6.84
CA GLN A 57 -4.09 1.49 7.14
C GLN A 57 -5.10 0.87 8.11
N GLU A 58 -5.50 -0.38 7.88
CA GLU A 58 -6.40 -1.09 8.79
C GLU A 58 -5.83 -1.23 10.20
N PHE A 59 -4.52 -1.52 10.31
CA PHE A 59 -3.82 -1.56 11.58
C PHE A 59 -3.96 -0.23 12.32
N ARG A 60 -3.68 0.90 11.63
CA ARG A 60 -3.82 2.25 12.21
C ARG A 60 -5.24 2.55 12.62
N ASP A 61 -6.21 2.18 11.78
CA ASP A 61 -7.63 2.41 12.06
C ASP A 61 -8.06 1.69 13.34
N TYR A 62 -7.60 0.44 13.57
CA TYR A 62 -7.85 -0.29 14.81
C TYR A 62 -7.12 0.29 16.02
N MET A 63 -5.89 0.78 15.86
CA MET A 63 -5.18 1.48 16.93
C MET A 63 -5.95 2.74 17.35
N ASP A 64 -6.38 3.55 16.38
CA ASP A 64 -7.18 4.75 16.61
C ASP A 64 -8.57 4.45 17.20
N GLU A 65 -9.18 3.32 16.82
CA GLU A 65 -10.42 2.83 17.43
C GLU A 65 -10.20 2.45 18.89
N GLY A 66 -9.14 1.70 19.19
CA GLY A 66 -8.77 1.32 20.54
C GLY A 66 -8.48 2.54 21.42
N ASP A 67 -7.79 3.55 20.89
CA ASP A 67 -7.49 4.78 21.60
C ASP A 67 -8.75 5.58 21.96
N ARG A 68 -9.76 5.57 21.07
CA ARG A 68 -11.03 6.30 21.26
C ARG A 68 -12.11 5.50 21.98
N ALA A 69 -11.98 4.18 22.10
CA ALA A 69 -12.98 3.32 22.72
C ALA A 69 -13.14 3.62 24.22
N ALA A 70 -14.39 3.76 24.66
CA ALA A 70 -14.74 3.88 26.07
C ALA A 70 -14.90 2.50 26.71
N GLY A 71 -14.17 2.27 27.80
CA GLY A 71 -14.19 1.01 28.54
C GLY A 71 -13.29 -0.08 27.95
N ASP A 72 -12.86 -0.99 28.83
CA ASP A 72 -11.78 -1.92 28.52
C ASP A 72 -12.14 -2.95 27.44
N GLU A 73 -13.40 -3.36 27.37
CA GLU A 73 -13.85 -4.36 26.40
C GLU A 73 -13.68 -3.89 24.94
N GLY A 74 -14.07 -2.65 24.65
CA GLY A 74 -13.91 -2.06 23.32
C GLY A 74 -12.44 -1.87 22.94
N ARG A 75 -11.63 -1.41 23.90
CA ARG A 75 -10.18 -1.24 23.72
C ARG A 75 -9.50 -2.56 23.42
N VAL A 76 -9.79 -3.61 24.20
CA VAL A 76 -9.22 -4.95 24.03
C VAL A 76 -9.59 -5.51 22.65
N LYS A 77 -10.85 -5.36 22.23
CA LYS A 77 -11.28 -5.84 20.91
C LYS A 77 -10.51 -5.17 19.77
N ALA A 78 -10.39 -3.83 19.81
CA ALA A 78 -9.72 -3.07 18.76
C ALA A 78 -8.22 -3.39 18.68
N TYR A 79 -7.51 -3.38 19.81
CA TYR A 79 -6.07 -3.70 19.81
C TYR A 79 -5.79 -5.16 19.46
N LYS A 80 -6.70 -6.09 19.80
CA LYS A 80 -6.58 -7.48 19.35
C LYS A 80 -6.69 -7.58 17.83
N ALA A 81 -7.63 -6.86 17.21
CA ALA A 81 -7.76 -6.81 15.76
C ALA A 81 -6.51 -6.20 15.10
N ALA A 82 -5.93 -5.15 15.68
CA ALA A 82 -4.66 -4.59 15.22
C ALA A 82 -3.53 -5.64 15.29
N ALA A 83 -3.41 -6.37 16.40
CA ALA A 83 -2.39 -7.41 16.55
C ALA A 83 -2.56 -8.57 15.56
N GLU A 84 -3.78 -8.92 15.19
CA GLU A 84 -4.07 -9.98 14.20
C GLU A 84 -3.66 -9.59 12.77
N ILE A 85 -3.65 -8.29 12.43
CA ILE A 85 -3.17 -7.79 11.14
C ILE A 85 -1.63 -7.84 11.04
N TYR A 86 -0.93 -7.75 12.17
CA TYR A 86 0.53 -7.75 12.17
C TYR A 86 1.07 -9.18 11.96
N THR A 87 1.43 -9.51 10.71
CA THR A 87 1.87 -10.87 10.34
C THR A 87 3.38 -11.08 10.37
N GLY A 88 4.18 -10.07 10.72
CA GLY A 88 5.64 -10.19 10.77
C GLY A 88 6.36 -8.89 10.42
N GLU A 89 7.57 -9.00 9.89
CA GLU A 89 8.35 -7.86 9.42
C GLU A 89 7.66 -7.15 8.25
N LEU A 90 7.82 -5.82 8.17
CA LEU A 90 7.25 -5.02 7.09
C LEU A 90 8.00 -5.29 5.78
N LEU A 91 7.27 -5.73 4.74
CA LEU A 91 7.80 -6.02 3.40
C LEU A 91 9.00 -7.00 3.42
N PRO A 92 8.85 -8.23 3.96
CA PRO A 92 9.97 -9.14 4.20
C PRO A 92 10.63 -9.67 2.91
N ASP A 93 9.89 -9.68 1.81
CA ASP A 93 10.38 -10.12 0.49
C ASP A 93 11.05 -9.00 -0.31
N MET A 94 11.05 -7.77 0.22
CA MET A 94 11.72 -6.64 -0.41
C MET A 94 13.14 -6.49 0.16
N PRO A 95 14.15 -6.15 -0.67
CA PRO A 95 15.46 -5.79 -0.16
C PRO A 95 15.33 -4.64 0.85
N VAL A 96 16.03 -4.75 1.98
CA VAL A 96 16.10 -3.67 2.97
C VAL A 96 16.74 -2.46 2.29
N THR A 97 15.93 -1.45 2.00
CA THR A 97 16.37 -0.16 1.46
C THR A 97 16.15 0.92 2.53
N PRO A 98 16.87 2.06 2.47
CA PRO A 98 16.65 3.17 3.41
C PRO A 98 15.18 3.58 3.54
N TRP A 99 14.42 3.49 2.44
CA TRP A 99 12.98 3.79 2.41
C TRP A 99 12.10 2.86 3.27
N ILE A 100 12.55 1.65 3.59
CA ILE A 100 11.79 0.70 4.44
C ILE A 100 12.12 0.90 5.93
N VAL A 101 13.31 1.43 6.24
CA VAL A 101 13.85 1.50 7.61
C VAL A 101 13.73 2.89 8.23
N GLU A 102 13.59 3.95 7.43
CA GLU A 102 13.47 5.35 7.88
C GLU A 102 12.11 5.72 8.49
#